data_AF-B3RWU2-F1
#
_entry.id   AF-B3RWU2-F1
#
_cell.length_a   1.000
_cell.length_b   1.000
_cell.length_c   1.000
_cell.angle_alpha   90.00
_cell.angle_beta   90.00
_cell.angle_gamma   90.00
#
_symmetry.space_group_name_H-M   'P 1'
#
loop_
_entity.id
_entity.type
_entity.pdbx_description
1 polymer ?
#
loop_
_entity_poly.entity_id
_entity_poly.type
_entity_poly.pdbx_seq_one_letter_code
_entity_poly.pdbx_strand_id
1 'polypeptide(L)'
;MSIAYENQFIYDEAITTYQRPFLFNRKHLGGRSLHVGTYVATYKKNICCSDRHQFKIAEARESYNLARRTGIMSETCLDYAITEFKLNQIEKEFVLQLMESYNIISKIDDEHEDDEATALNRLYFIPYLLNSYADELDLSGYSVSDCLYIGYNKCFVPYIPNGIFYCLLSACLKMWNNRRVKLYYQCAKFFPLDDYYYAIVRKEKSYISLQYCYQEINDVEILKLISQKVEISIHQKRPYNTIKEKFYKIMNERMPKYANLPCQFSMFDVANAIK
;
A
#
# COMPACT_ATOMS: atom_id res chain seq x y z
N MET A 1 5.37 -3.20 -26.64
CA MET A 1 3.98 -2.77 -26.91
C MET A 1 2.99 -3.08 -25.77
N SER A 2 3.23 -4.07 -24.90
CA SER A 2 2.31 -4.47 -23.80
C SER A 2 2.18 -3.47 -22.63
N ILE A 3 3.29 -2.81 -22.24
CA ILE A 3 3.35 -1.96 -21.02
C ILE A 3 2.53 -0.66 -21.17
N ALA A 4 2.38 -0.15 -22.39
CA ALA A 4 1.58 1.04 -22.65
C ALA A 4 0.08 0.80 -22.45
N TYR A 5 -0.42 -0.38 -22.85
CA TYR A 5 -1.82 -0.76 -22.68
C TYR A 5 -2.18 -1.06 -21.21
N GLU A 6 -1.26 -1.66 -20.45
CA GLU A 6 -1.45 -1.92 -19.01
C GLU A 6 -1.57 -0.62 -18.20
N ASN A 7 -0.74 0.37 -18.52
CA ASN A 7 -0.83 1.70 -17.92
C ASN A 7 -2.10 2.45 -18.37
N GLN A 8 -2.49 2.36 -19.65
CA GLN A 8 -3.71 2.98 -20.17
C GLN A 8 -4.99 2.40 -19.52
N PHE A 9 -5.02 1.09 -19.27
CA PHE A 9 -6.15 0.42 -18.63
C PHE A 9 -6.30 0.82 -17.15
N ILE A 10 -5.18 1.00 -16.44
CA ILE A 10 -5.14 1.59 -15.09
C ILE A 10 -5.63 3.05 -15.10
N TYR A 11 -5.43 3.78 -16.20
CA TYR A 11 -5.90 5.16 -16.39
C TYR A 11 -7.41 5.23 -16.59
N ASP A 12 -7.98 4.38 -17.45
CA ASP A 12 -9.42 4.42 -17.75
C ASP A 12 -10.28 3.87 -16.60
N GLU A 13 -9.86 2.79 -15.95
CA GLU A 13 -10.58 2.21 -14.80
C GLU A 13 -10.57 3.15 -13.58
N ALA A 14 -9.46 3.89 -13.40
CA ALA A 14 -9.36 4.96 -12.42
C ALA A 14 -10.39 6.06 -12.69
N ILE A 15 -10.42 6.65 -13.90
CA ILE A 15 -11.30 7.79 -14.20
C ILE A 15 -12.77 7.44 -13.92
N THR A 16 -13.24 6.25 -14.30
CA THR A 16 -14.63 5.82 -14.02
C THR A 16 -14.89 5.47 -12.56
N THR A 17 -13.91 4.87 -11.85
CA THR A 17 -14.07 4.50 -10.43
C THR A 17 -14.06 5.73 -9.52
N TYR A 18 -13.32 6.78 -9.90
CA TYR A 18 -13.14 7.98 -9.11
C TYR A 18 -14.21 9.04 -9.36
N GLN A 19 -15.05 8.95 -10.40
CA GLN A 19 -16.09 9.96 -10.69
C GLN A 19 -17.24 10.04 -9.67
N ARG A 20 -17.61 8.94 -8.98
CA ARG A 20 -18.80 8.90 -8.10
C ARG A 20 -18.70 9.69 -6.80
N PRO A 21 -17.55 9.78 -6.09
CA PRO A 21 -17.44 10.58 -4.87
C PRO A 21 -17.38 12.10 -5.10
N PHE A 22 -17.15 12.57 -6.33
CA PHE A 22 -17.02 14.01 -6.64
C PHE A 22 -18.30 14.83 -6.41
N LEU A 23 -19.47 14.19 -6.30
CA LEU A 23 -20.72 14.90 -6.05
C LEU A 23 -20.91 15.28 -4.57
N PHE A 24 -20.14 14.70 -3.63
CA PHE A 24 -20.36 14.87 -2.20
C PHE A 24 -19.71 16.14 -1.60
N ASN A 25 -18.66 16.69 -2.22
CA ASN A 25 -17.87 17.80 -1.64
C ASN A 25 -18.25 19.22 -2.12
N ARG A 26 -19.40 19.37 -2.77
CA ARG A 26 -19.86 20.67 -3.33
C ARG A 26 -20.15 21.74 -2.25
N LYS A 27 -20.38 21.34 -1.00
CA LYS A 27 -20.80 22.23 0.10
C LYS A 27 -19.66 23.01 0.80
N HIS A 28 -18.40 22.58 0.68
CA HIS A 28 -17.28 23.22 1.41
C HIS A 28 -16.38 24.14 0.59
N LEU A 29 -16.49 24.14 -0.75
CA LEU A 29 -15.47 24.78 -1.62
C LEU A 29 -16.00 25.84 -2.58
N GLY A 30 -17.17 26.43 -2.34
CA GLY A 30 -17.66 27.64 -3.03
C GLY A 30 -17.20 27.77 -4.50
N GLY A 31 -17.78 26.97 -5.40
CA GLY A 31 -17.48 27.06 -6.84
C GLY A 31 -16.15 26.48 -7.35
N ARG A 32 -15.17 26.16 -6.48
CA ARG A 32 -13.86 25.58 -6.89
C ARG A 32 -13.86 24.06 -7.07
N SER A 33 -14.99 23.39 -6.86
CA SER A 33 -15.13 21.93 -6.90
C SER A 33 -14.76 21.29 -8.25
N LEU A 34 -14.79 22.02 -9.37
CA LEU A 34 -14.37 21.49 -10.69
C LEU A 34 -12.85 21.33 -10.82
N HIS A 35 -12.05 21.99 -9.98
CA HIS A 35 -10.58 21.99 -10.12
C HIS A 35 -9.90 20.86 -9.34
N VAL A 36 -10.59 20.33 -8.31
CA VAL A 36 -10.03 19.34 -7.39
C VAL A 36 -9.75 17.99 -8.05
N GLY A 37 -10.66 17.52 -8.90
CA GLY A 37 -10.43 16.29 -9.68
C GLY A 37 -9.29 16.44 -10.68
N THR A 38 -9.16 17.64 -11.26
CA THR A 38 -8.04 18.01 -12.12
C THR A 38 -6.72 18.01 -11.35
N TYR A 39 -6.70 18.47 -10.09
CA TYR A 39 -5.49 18.42 -9.26
C TYR A 39 -5.07 17.00 -8.96
N VAL A 40 -5.98 16.12 -8.51
CA VAL A 40 -5.63 14.71 -8.21
C VAL A 40 -5.19 13.95 -9.47
N ALA A 41 -5.89 14.16 -10.59
CA ALA A 41 -5.52 13.57 -11.88
C ALA A 41 -4.15 14.09 -12.37
N THR A 42 -3.88 15.38 -12.18
CA THR A 42 -2.59 15.97 -12.58
C THR A 42 -1.47 15.58 -11.63
N TYR A 43 -1.72 15.46 -10.32
CA TYR A 43 -0.80 14.86 -9.36
C TYR A 43 -0.39 13.46 -9.81
N LYS A 44 -1.38 12.59 -10.06
CA LYS A 44 -1.12 11.23 -10.52
C LYS A 44 -0.37 11.24 -11.85
N LYS A 45 -0.73 12.13 -12.79
CA LYS A 45 -0.04 12.25 -14.08
C LYS A 45 1.40 12.75 -13.93
N ASN A 46 1.64 13.82 -13.19
CA ASN A 46 2.96 14.42 -13.02
C ASN A 46 3.87 13.42 -12.30
N ILE A 47 3.39 12.79 -11.22
CA ILE A 47 4.15 11.75 -10.51
C ILE A 47 4.36 10.51 -11.41
N CYS A 48 3.35 9.97 -12.09
CA CYS A 48 3.52 8.76 -12.91
C CYS A 48 4.27 8.99 -14.23
N CYS A 49 4.24 10.21 -14.79
CA CYS A 49 4.88 10.55 -16.07
C CYS A 49 6.15 11.39 -15.92
N SER A 50 6.69 11.54 -14.70
CA SER A 50 7.92 12.30 -14.44
C SER A 50 9.17 11.72 -15.10
N ASP A 51 9.14 10.49 -15.63
CA ASP A 51 10.19 10.02 -16.56
C ASP A 51 10.32 10.93 -17.81
N ARG A 52 9.29 11.76 -18.12
CA ARG A 52 9.30 12.77 -19.20
C ARG A 52 9.44 14.22 -18.71
N HIS A 53 9.19 14.49 -17.42
CA HIS A 53 9.33 15.81 -16.80
C HIS A 53 10.48 15.75 -15.80
N GLN A 54 11.68 16.14 -16.24
CA GLN A 54 12.85 16.18 -15.37
C GLN A 54 12.56 17.09 -14.17
N PHE A 55 12.43 16.50 -12.97
CA PHE A 55 12.44 17.24 -11.71
C PHE A 55 13.68 18.15 -11.72
N LYS A 56 13.48 19.48 -11.77
CA LYS A 56 14.59 20.44 -11.83
C LYS A 56 15.35 20.52 -10.50
N ILE A 57 14.69 20.14 -9.40
CA ILE A 57 15.27 20.10 -8.06
C ILE A 57 15.83 18.70 -7.80
N ALA A 58 17.11 18.63 -7.41
CA ALA A 58 17.81 17.37 -7.16
C ALA A 58 17.12 16.53 -6.07
N GLU A 59 16.72 17.15 -4.97
CA GLU A 59 16.04 16.48 -3.84
C GLU A 59 14.71 15.83 -4.27
N ALA A 60 13.88 16.53 -5.06
CA ALA A 60 12.63 15.98 -5.56
C ALA A 60 12.85 14.80 -6.51
N ARG A 61 13.92 14.85 -7.33
CA ARG A 61 14.32 13.75 -8.21
C ARG A 61 14.80 12.53 -7.43
N GLU A 62 15.61 12.74 -6.40
CA GLU A 62 16.10 11.66 -5.54
C GLU A 62 14.96 11.00 -4.78
N SER A 63 14.05 11.80 -4.20
CA SER A 63 12.83 11.32 -3.54
C SER A 63 11.93 10.53 -4.51
N TYR A 64 11.79 10.98 -5.75
CA TYR A 64 11.05 10.24 -6.79
C TYR A 64 11.69 8.89 -7.12
N ASN A 65 13.01 8.86 -7.34
CA ASN A 65 13.74 7.64 -7.64
C ASN A 65 13.70 6.65 -6.46
N LEU A 66 13.76 7.16 -5.23
CA LEU A 66 13.58 6.37 -4.02
C LEU A 66 12.17 5.77 -4.00
N ALA A 67 11.13 6.56 -4.25
CA ALA A 67 9.76 6.09 -4.29
C ALA A 67 9.52 4.98 -5.33
N ARG A 68 10.24 5.01 -6.46
CA ARG A 68 10.15 3.93 -7.46
C ARG A 68 10.72 2.60 -6.98
N ARG A 69 11.66 2.64 -6.03
CA ARG A 69 12.29 1.45 -5.44
C ARG A 69 11.58 0.99 -4.16
N THR A 70 11.23 1.92 -3.29
CA THR A 70 10.74 1.63 -1.93
C THR A 70 9.27 1.94 -1.71
N GLY A 71 8.63 2.66 -2.64
CA GLY A 71 7.27 3.20 -2.50
C GLY A 71 7.13 4.28 -1.45
N ILE A 72 8.23 4.86 -0.95
CA ILE A 72 8.23 5.96 0.03
C ILE A 72 8.69 7.25 -0.64
N MET A 73 7.95 8.34 -0.41
CA MET A 73 8.20 9.65 -1.00
C MET A 73 8.09 10.75 0.06
N SER A 74 8.92 11.79 -0.04
CA SER A 74 8.81 13.00 0.78
C SER A 74 7.76 13.98 0.27
N GLU A 75 7.18 14.77 1.17
CA GLU A 75 6.26 15.85 0.82
C GLU A 75 6.88 16.85 -0.18
N THR A 76 8.17 17.14 -0.07
CA THR A 76 8.89 18.04 -1.00
C THR A 76 8.76 17.59 -2.46
N CYS A 77 8.75 16.28 -2.71
CA CYS A 77 8.54 15.75 -4.07
C CYS A 77 7.09 15.97 -4.53
N LEU A 78 6.12 15.79 -3.63
CA LEU A 78 4.70 16.07 -3.90
C LEU A 78 4.47 17.56 -4.16
N ASP A 79 5.12 18.44 -3.41
CA ASP A 79 5.06 19.90 -3.58
C ASP A 79 5.59 20.33 -4.93
N TYR A 80 6.71 19.73 -5.34
CA TYR A 80 7.25 19.99 -6.66
C TYR A 80 6.28 19.58 -7.78
N ALA A 81 5.62 18.43 -7.63
CA ALA A 81 4.68 17.89 -8.62
C ALA A 81 3.47 18.81 -8.87
N ILE A 82 3.19 19.75 -7.97
CA ILE A 82 2.07 20.71 -8.08
C ILE A 82 2.45 22.17 -7.96
N THR A 83 3.75 22.49 -8.01
CA THR A 83 4.20 23.88 -7.90
C THR A 83 3.55 24.79 -8.95
N GLU A 84 3.24 24.25 -10.14
CA GLU A 84 2.57 24.98 -11.23
C GLU A 84 1.18 25.51 -10.87
N PHE A 85 0.49 24.86 -9.92
CA PHE A 85 -0.87 25.23 -9.52
C PHE A 85 -0.93 26.39 -8.52
N LYS A 86 0.21 26.78 -7.93
CA LYS A 86 0.31 27.88 -6.96
C LYS A 86 -0.74 27.77 -5.83
N LEU A 87 -0.95 26.55 -5.33
CA LEU A 87 -1.88 26.29 -4.24
C LEU A 87 -1.38 26.96 -2.95
N ASN A 88 -2.32 27.50 -2.17
CA ASN A 88 -1.99 27.92 -0.80
C ASN A 88 -1.92 26.71 0.15
N GLN A 89 -1.49 26.93 1.40
CA GLN A 89 -1.30 25.85 2.37
C GLN A 89 -2.59 25.07 2.69
N ILE A 90 -3.74 25.75 2.76
CA ILE A 90 -5.04 25.11 3.03
C ILE A 90 -5.45 24.23 1.86
N GLU A 91 -5.27 24.72 0.64
CA GLU A 91 -5.57 23.96 -0.59
C GLU A 91 -4.66 22.74 -0.72
N LYS A 92 -3.37 22.88 -0.42
CA LYS A 92 -2.40 21.79 -0.42
C LYS A 92 -2.81 20.68 0.56
N GLU A 93 -3.08 21.05 1.81
CA GLU A 93 -3.51 20.09 2.84
C GLU A 93 -4.81 19.39 2.43
N PHE A 94 -5.77 20.11 1.86
CA PHE A 94 -7.01 19.52 1.34
C PHE A 94 -6.74 18.51 0.20
N VAL A 95 -5.82 18.80 -0.72
CA VAL A 95 -5.48 17.85 -1.79
C VAL A 95 -4.77 16.62 -1.25
N LEU A 96 -3.87 16.76 -0.28
CA LEU A 96 -3.21 15.63 0.38
C LEU A 96 -4.23 14.71 1.08
N GLN A 97 -5.15 15.29 1.86
CA GLN A 97 -6.27 14.55 2.48
C GLN A 97 -7.13 13.83 1.44
N LEU A 98 -7.38 14.48 0.30
CA LEU A 98 -8.14 13.88 -0.77
C LEU A 98 -7.38 12.71 -1.41
N MET A 99 -6.10 12.87 -1.73
CA MET A 99 -5.24 11.79 -2.24
C MET A 99 -5.21 10.60 -1.28
N GLU A 100 -5.16 10.88 0.03
CA GLU A 100 -5.24 9.86 1.06
C GLU A 100 -6.60 9.14 1.10
N SER A 101 -7.70 9.88 1.01
CA SER A 101 -9.06 9.29 0.96
C SER A 101 -9.25 8.37 -0.26
N TYR A 102 -8.51 8.63 -1.34
CA TYR A 102 -8.50 7.80 -2.54
C TYR A 102 -7.46 6.66 -2.51
N ASN A 103 -6.73 6.49 -1.40
CA ASN A 103 -5.62 5.53 -1.24
C ASN A 103 -4.52 5.70 -2.31
N ILE A 104 -4.33 6.93 -2.79
CA ILE A 104 -3.22 7.28 -3.68
C ILE A 104 -1.95 7.37 -2.83
N ILE A 105 -2.03 8.14 -1.75
CA ILE A 105 -0.98 8.23 -0.74
C ILE A 105 -1.48 7.67 0.58
N SER A 106 -0.56 7.27 1.45
CA SER A 106 -0.84 7.04 2.87
C SER A 106 0.23 7.76 3.66
N LYS A 107 -0.15 8.67 4.56
CA LYS A 107 0.83 9.34 5.41
C LYS A 107 1.50 8.31 6.31
N ILE A 108 2.80 8.48 6.53
CA ILE A 108 3.59 7.68 7.46
C ILE A 108 3.70 8.49 8.74
N ASP A 109 2.81 8.22 9.69
CA ASP A 109 2.83 8.82 11.02
C ASP A 109 3.76 8.01 11.92
N ASP A 110 4.60 8.70 12.68
CA ASP A 110 5.43 8.09 13.71
C ASP A 110 4.95 8.62 15.05
N GLU A 111 4.20 7.80 15.78
CA GLU A 111 3.75 8.13 17.13
C GLU A 111 4.84 7.85 18.17
N HIS A 112 6.02 7.35 17.76
CA HIS A 112 7.07 6.85 18.66
C HIS A 112 8.42 7.59 18.55
N GLU A 113 8.54 8.60 17.69
CA GLU A 113 9.70 9.50 17.65
C GLU A 113 9.37 10.86 18.27
N ASP A 114 9.93 11.12 19.45
CA ASP A 114 9.89 12.39 20.19
C ASP A 114 10.83 13.46 19.59
N ASP A 115 11.06 13.44 18.27
CA ASP A 115 12.02 14.33 17.61
C ASP A 115 11.32 15.44 16.81
N GLU A 116 11.35 16.66 17.36
CA GLU A 116 10.97 17.91 16.69
C GLU A 116 11.69 18.12 15.34
N ALA A 117 12.82 17.43 15.09
CA ALA A 117 13.58 17.46 13.85
C ALA A 117 12.88 16.74 12.68
N THR A 118 12.03 15.73 12.94
CA THR A 118 11.35 14.92 11.92
C THR A 118 10.06 15.58 11.40
N ALA A 119 9.56 16.62 12.09
CA ALA A 119 8.36 17.38 11.72
C ALA A 119 8.48 18.13 10.37
N LEU A 120 9.72 18.37 9.89
CA LEU A 120 9.99 19.10 8.65
C LEU A 120 9.88 18.27 7.36
N ASN A 121 9.80 16.94 7.44
CA ASN A 121 9.77 16.06 6.27
C ASN A 121 8.69 14.98 6.40
N ARG A 122 7.41 15.34 6.20
CA ARG A 122 6.32 14.35 6.11
C ARG A 122 6.62 13.35 4.99
N LEU A 123 6.54 12.07 5.32
CA LEU A 123 6.74 10.97 4.39
C LEU A 123 5.40 10.34 4.03
N TYR A 124 5.28 9.93 2.78
CA TYR A 124 4.10 9.30 2.23
C TYR A 124 4.47 7.98 1.58
N PHE A 125 3.62 7.00 1.83
CA PHE A 125 3.60 5.75 1.12
C PHE A 125 2.80 5.88 -0.18
N ILE A 126 3.42 5.52 -1.30
CA ILE A 126 2.89 5.68 -2.65
C ILE A 126 3.11 4.38 -3.45
N PRO A 127 2.29 3.34 -3.20
CA PRO A 127 2.56 1.98 -3.66
C PRO A 127 2.46 1.81 -5.19
N TYR A 128 1.74 2.70 -5.88
CA TYR A 128 1.59 2.63 -7.33
C TYR A 128 2.83 3.06 -8.12
N LEU A 129 3.84 3.65 -7.46
CA LEU A 129 5.11 4.01 -8.10
C LEU A 129 6.15 2.90 -8.08
N LEU A 130 5.92 1.84 -7.28
CA LEU A 130 6.79 0.69 -7.24
C LEU A 130 6.94 0.10 -8.65
N ASN A 131 8.16 0.10 -9.14
CA ASN A 131 8.47 -0.49 -10.42
C ASN A 131 8.68 -2.01 -10.29
N SER A 132 8.67 -2.71 -11.42
CA SER A 132 9.00 -4.14 -11.48
C SER A 132 10.48 -4.46 -11.25
N TYR A 133 11.32 -3.42 -11.13
CA TYR A 133 12.75 -3.52 -10.84
C TYR A 133 13.05 -3.18 -9.38
N ALA A 134 12.03 -3.16 -8.52
CA ALA A 134 12.21 -3.02 -7.10
C ALA A 134 13.00 -4.24 -6.59
N ASP A 135 13.64 -4.08 -5.44
CA ASP A 135 14.45 -5.15 -4.85
C ASP A 135 13.63 -6.46 -4.75
N GLU A 136 14.32 -7.58 -4.76
CA GLU A 136 13.67 -8.87 -4.51
C GLU A 136 13.52 -9.09 -3.01
N LEU A 137 12.44 -9.77 -2.61
CA LEU A 137 12.27 -10.19 -1.23
C LEU A 137 13.25 -11.33 -0.93
N ASP A 138 14.34 -11.00 -0.25
CA ASP A 138 15.24 -11.99 0.33
C ASP A 138 14.75 -12.45 1.71
N LEU A 139 14.57 -13.77 1.83
CA LEU A 139 14.21 -14.46 3.07
C LEU A 139 15.32 -15.42 3.53
N SER A 140 16.53 -15.32 2.96
CA SER A 140 17.68 -16.04 3.47
C SER A 140 17.92 -15.68 4.95
N GLY A 141 18.08 -16.70 5.79
CA GLY A 141 18.20 -16.52 7.25
C GLY A 141 16.89 -16.20 7.97
N TYR A 142 15.73 -16.52 7.38
CA TYR A 142 14.43 -16.47 8.06
C TYR A 142 13.78 -17.85 8.08
N SER A 143 13.16 -18.19 9.21
CA SER A 143 12.17 -19.26 9.26
C SER A 143 10.84 -18.69 8.75
N VAL A 144 10.20 -19.39 7.82
CA VAL A 144 9.02 -18.91 7.08
C VAL A 144 7.88 -19.90 7.23
N SER A 145 6.67 -19.40 7.48
CA SER A 145 5.46 -20.21 7.56
C SER A 145 4.91 -20.59 6.18
N ASP A 146 3.98 -21.53 6.16
CA ASP A 146 3.11 -21.77 5.01
C ASP A 146 2.28 -20.52 4.64
N CYS A 147 1.81 -20.49 3.39
CA CYS A 147 0.99 -19.42 2.84
C CYS A 147 -0.48 -19.56 3.21
N LEU A 148 -1.06 -18.50 3.76
CA LEU A 148 -2.51 -18.30 3.78
C LEU A 148 -2.93 -17.51 2.54
N TYR A 149 -3.74 -18.10 1.67
CA TYR A 149 -4.26 -17.41 0.49
C TYR A 149 -5.65 -16.83 0.77
N ILE A 150 -5.80 -15.54 0.56
CA ILE A 150 -7.03 -14.77 0.68
C ILE A 150 -7.51 -14.42 -0.72
N GLY A 151 -8.75 -14.74 -1.06
CA GLY A 151 -9.28 -14.32 -2.34
C GLY A 151 -10.68 -14.82 -2.60
N TYR A 152 -11.03 -14.84 -3.88
CA TYR A 152 -12.32 -15.31 -4.35
C TYR A 152 -12.09 -16.49 -5.28
N ASN A 153 -13.15 -17.24 -5.55
CA ASN A 153 -13.08 -18.28 -6.56
C ASN A 153 -12.69 -17.65 -7.91
N LYS A 154 -11.60 -18.16 -8.49
CA LYS A 154 -11.01 -17.70 -9.77
C LYS A 154 -11.97 -17.73 -10.95
N CYS A 155 -13.03 -18.54 -10.90
CA CYS A 155 -14.08 -18.56 -11.92
C CYS A 155 -14.92 -17.26 -11.92
N PHE A 156 -15.03 -16.58 -10.77
CA PHE A 156 -15.77 -15.32 -10.65
C PHE A 156 -14.86 -14.10 -10.64
N VAL A 157 -13.69 -14.21 -9.97
CA VAL A 157 -12.68 -13.14 -9.92
C VAL A 157 -11.34 -13.72 -10.41
N PRO A 158 -11.10 -13.73 -11.73
CA PRO A 158 -9.90 -14.34 -12.29
C PRO A 158 -8.63 -13.52 -12.02
N TYR A 159 -8.77 -12.26 -11.63
CA TYR A 159 -7.65 -11.35 -11.39
C TYR A 159 -8.00 -10.31 -10.34
N ILE A 160 -7.08 -10.08 -9.40
CA ILE A 160 -7.14 -8.95 -8.46
C ILE A 160 -6.41 -7.77 -9.11
N PRO A 161 -7.07 -6.62 -9.33
CA PRO A 161 -6.39 -5.43 -9.85
C PRO A 161 -5.30 -4.90 -8.91
N ASN A 162 -4.22 -4.35 -9.46
CA ASN A 162 -3.13 -3.76 -8.67
C ASN A 162 -3.64 -2.62 -7.77
N GLY A 163 -4.61 -1.83 -8.23
CA GLY A 163 -5.23 -0.77 -7.43
C GLY A 163 -5.89 -1.28 -6.14
N ILE A 164 -6.49 -2.48 -6.18
CA ILE A 164 -7.04 -3.14 -4.98
C ILE A 164 -5.92 -3.54 -4.03
N PHE A 165 -4.86 -4.14 -4.56
CA PHE A 165 -3.70 -4.54 -3.76
C PHE A 165 -3.02 -3.33 -3.10
N TYR A 166 -2.86 -2.22 -3.82
CA TYR A 166 -2.33 -0.98 -3.27
C TYR A 166 -3.20 -0.41 -2.15
N CYS A 167 -4.52 -0.42 -2.30
CA CYS A 167 -5.43 -0.06 -1.22
C CYS A 167 -5.25 -0.97 0.00
N LEU A 168 -5.02 -2.28 -0.22
CA LEU A 168 -4.79 -3.22 0.87
C LEU A 168 -3.48 -2.92 1.60
N LEU A 169 -2.39 -2.64 0.86
CA LEU A 169 -1.12 -2.24 1.46
C LEU A 169 -1.29 -0.99 2.34
N SER A 170 -1.96 0.06 1.84
CA SER A 170 -2.26 1.26 2.63
C SER A 170 -3.10 0.95 3.88
N ALA A 171 -4.08 0.05 3.78
CA ALA A 171 -4.92 -0.35 4.90
C ALA A 171 -4.15 -1.17 5.97
N CYS A 172 -3.16 -1.95 5.57
CA CYS A 172 -2.24 -2.67 6.44
C CYS A 172 -1.23 -1.73 7.12
N LEU A 173 -0.73 -0.73 6.40
CA LEU A 173 0.14 0.30 6.99
C LEU A 173 -0.57 1.06 8.10
N LYS A 174 -1.78 1.55 7.83
CA LYS A 174 -2.59 2.24 8.85
C LYS A 174 -2.90 1.36 10.06
N MET A 175 -2.95 0.04 9.86
CA MET A 175 -3.21 -0.92 10.94
C MET A 175 -1.99 -1.13 11.84
N TRP A 176 -0.78 -1.16 11.28
CA TRP A 176 0.45 -1.43 12.02
C TRP A 176 1.30 -0.18 12.31
N ASN A 177 0.91 0.96 11.75
CA ASN A 177 1.48 2.30 11.91
C ASN A 177 2.99 2.32 12.17
N ASN A 178 3.79 1.74 11.26
CA ASN A 178 5.23 1.68 11.41
C ASN A 178 5.99 2.00 10.14
N ARG A 179 7.15 2.66 10.32
CA ARG A 179 8.10 3.00 9.26
C ARG A 179 8.94 1.82 8.77
N ARG A 180 8.91 0.68 9.46
CA ARG A 180 9.76 -0.49 9.18
C ARG A 180 9.21 -1.36 8.05
N VAL A 181 8.10 -0.99 7.44
CA VAL A 181 7.58 -1.64 6.23
C VAL A 181 8.61 -1.60 5.12
N LYS A 182 8.81 -2.73 4.44
CA LYS A 182 9.59 -2.81 3.20
C LYS A 182 8.69 -3.24 2.07
N LEU A 183 8.76 -2.52 0.95
CA LEU A 183 8.02 -2.84 -0.25
C LEU A 183 8.91 -3.45 -1.31
N TYR A 184 8.27 -4.31 -2.08
CA TYR A 184 8.83 -5.02 -3.20
C TYR A 184 7.78 -5.05 -4.32
N TYR A 185 8.15 -5.42 -5.53
CA TYR A 185 7.16 -5.53 -6.60
C TYR A 185 6.10 -6.58 -6.24
N GLN A 186 4.83 -6.14 -6.18
CA GLN A 186 3.68 -6.97 -5.79
C GLN A 186 3.78 -7.61 -4.39
N CYS A 187 4.61 -7.07 -3.50
CA CYS A 187 4.85 -7.65 -2.18
C CYS A 187 5.21 -6.59 -1.14
N ALA A 188 4.84 -6.83 0.12
CA ALA A 188 5.21 -5.98 1.24
C ALA A 188 5.54 -6.84 2.46
N LYS A 189 6.63 -6.49 3.15
CA LYS A 189 7.06 -7.07 4.43
C LYS A 189 6.78 -6.06 5.52
N PHE A 190 5.79 -6.36 6.34
CA PHE A 190 5.36 -5.53 7.46
C PHE A 190 5.97 -6.04 8.77
N PHE A 191 6.24 -5.12 9.69
CA PHE A 191 6.70 -5.43 11.03
C PHE A 191 5.64 -4.96 12.03
N PRO A 192 4.76 -5.84 12.53
CA PRO A 192 3.85 -5.45 13.61
C PRO A 192 4.68 -5.00 14.81
N LEU A 193 4.42 -3.79 15.31
CA LEU A 193 5.08 -3.28 16.52
C LEU A 193 4.78 -4.24 17.68
N ASP A 194 5.78 -4.50 18.53
CA ASP A 194 5.73 -5.42 19.67
C ASP A 194 5.58 -6.92 19.33
N ASP A 195 5.90 -7.34 18.10
CA ASP A 195 5.94 -8.75 17.72
C ASP A 195 7.34 -9.23 17.29
N TYR A 196 7.50 -10.56 17.33
CA TYR A 196 8.75 -11.25 16.99
C TYR A 196 8.77 -11.78 15.54
N TYR A 197 7.79 -11.39 14.72
CA TYR A 197 7.65 -11.85 13.34
C TYR A 197 7.40 -10.68 12.38
N TYR A 198 7.58 -10.95 11.10
CA TYR A 198 7.17 -10.12 9.98
C TYR A 198 5.98 -10.75 9.28
N ALA A 199 5.03 -9.93 8.83
CA ALA A 199 3.94 -10.35 7.97
C ALA A 199 4.27 -9.99 6.51
N ILE A 200 4.34 -10.99 5.64
CA ILE A 200 4.59 -10.83 4.21
C ILE A 200 3.26 -10.91 3.49
N VAL A 201 2.84 -9.83 2.84
CA VAL A 201 1.62 -9.76 2.04
C VAL A 201 2.02 -9.64 0.58
N ARG A 202 1.63 -10.62 -0.24
CA ARG A 202 1.98 -10.68 -1.66
C ARG A 202 0.74 -10.81 -2.51
N LYS A 203 0.75 -10.14 -3.66
CA LYS A 203 -0.28 -10.29 -4.67
C LYS A 203 0.08 -11.45 -5.57
N GLU A 204 -0.75 -12.48 -5.54
CA GLU A 204 -0.83 -13.49 -6.58
C GLU A 204 -1.90 -13.05 -7.59
N LYS A 205 -1.83 -13.55 -8.83
CA LYS A 205 -2.73 -13.13 -9.93
C LYS A 205 -4.19 -12.96 -9.49
N SER A 206 -4.76 -13.96 -8.82
CA SER A 206 -6.16 -14.00 -8.35
C SER A 206 -6.31 -14.06 -6.82
N TYR A 207 -5.22 -14.03 -6.06
CA TYR A 207 -5.24 -14.19 -4.59
C TYR A 207 -4.25 -13.22 -3.94
N ILE A 208 -4.44 -12.94 -2.66
CA ILE A 208 -3.42 -12.32 -1.82
C ILE A 208 -2.85 -13.42 -0.93
N SER A 209 -1.55 -13.67 -1.01
CA SER A 209 -0.86 -14.58 -0.09
C SER A 209 -0.36 -13.83 1.13
N LEU A 210 -0.46 -14.47 2.29
CA LEU A 210 0.01 -14.00 3.58
C LEU A 210 0.92 -15.07 4.19
N GLN A 211 2.14 -14.68 4.52
CA GLN A 211 3.12 -15.52 5.22
C GLN A 211 3.66 -14.80 6.43
N TYR A 212 4.13 -15.55 7.41
CA TYR A 212 4.82 -15.03 8.58
C TYR A 212 6.26 -15.52 8.56
N CYS A 213 7.20 -14.66 8.95
CA CYS A 213 8.59 -15.08 9.09
C CYS A 213 9.27 -14.43 10.30
N TYR A 214 10.26 -15.09 10.87
CA TYR A 214 11.10 -14.55 11.93
C TYR A 214 12.56 -14.92 11.67
N GLN A 215 13.48 -14.10 12.20
CA GLN A 215 14.90 -14.26 11.89
C GLN A 215 15.45 -15.53 12.52
N GLU A 216 16.24 -16.29 11.76
CA GLU A 216 16.96 -17.45 12.28
C GLU A 216 18.14 -16.99 13.15
N ILE A 217 18.32 -17.69 14.26
CA ILE A 217 19.38 -17.44 15.22
C ILE A 217 20.07 -18.77 15.49
N ASN A 218 21.40 -18.75 15.59
CA ASN A 218 22.22 -19.95 15.77
C ASN A 218 22.05 -20.62 17.16
N ASP A 219 21.18 -20.09 18.01
CA ASP A 219 20.85 -20.62 19.33
C ASP A 219 19.49 -21.33 19.28
N VAL A 220 19.51 -22.65 19.46
CA VAL A 220 18.34 -23.53 19.33
C VAL A 220 17.31 -23.26 20.44
N GLU A 221 17.73 -22.88 21.64
CA GLU A 221 16.80 -22.62 22.75
C GLU A 221 16.08 -21.28 22.54
N ILE A 222 16.82 -20.25 22.13
CA ILE A 222 16.24 -18.95 21.78
C ILE A 222 15.30 -19.09 20.58
N LEU A 223 15.69 -19.86 19.56
CA LEU A 223 14.86 -20.07 18.37
C LEU A 223 13.52 -20.73 18.71
N LYS A 224 13.53 -21.74 19.59
CA LYS A 224 12.30 -22.38 20.09
C LYS A 224 11.41 -21.39 20.84
N LEU A 225 11.99 -20.56 21.70
CA LEU A 225 11.25 -19.54 22.45
C LEU A 225 10.60 -18.50 21.50
N ILE A 226 11.34 -18.04 20.49
CA ILE A 226 10.81 -17.11 19.48
C ILE A 226 9.67 -17.76 18.71
N SER A 227 9.87 -18.98 18.22
CA SER A 227 8.86 -19.74 17.47
C SER A 227 7.54 -19.86 18.26
N GLN A 228 7.62 -20.26 19.54
CA GLN A 228 6.44 -20.34 20.41
C GLN A 228 5.76 -18.99 20.62
N LYS A 229 6.53 -17.91 20.84
CA LYS A 229 5.97 -16.56 20.99
C LYS A 229 5.28 -16.07 19.71
N VAL A 230 5.86 -16.37 18.54
CA VAL A 230 5.27 -16.05 17.25
C VAL A 230 3.96 -16.79 17.05
N GLU A 231 3.92 -18.10 17.32
CA GLU A 231 2.73 -18.93 17.22
C GLU A 231 1.58 -18.40 18.11
N ILE A 232 1.89 -18.15 19.40
CA ILE A 232 0.95 -17.59 20.37
C ILE A 232 0.43 -16.23 19.88
N SER A 233 1.32 -15.34 19.43
CA SER A 233 0.94 -14.01 18.96
C SER A 233 0.01 -14.07 17.74
N ILE A 234 0.34 -14.88 16.73
CA ILE A 234 -0.48 -15.05 15.53
C ILE A 234 -1.86 -15.63 15.90
N HIS A 235 -1.89 -16.61 16.80
CA HIS A 235 -3.14 -17.24 17.23
C HIS A 235 -4.06 -16.28 18.00
N GLN A 236 -3.48 -15.44 18.86
CA GLN A 236 -4.21 -14.47 19.68
C GLN A 236 -4.64 -13.25 18.89
N LYS A 237 -3.72 -12.60 18.17
CA LYS A 237 -3.98 -11.36 17.42
C LYS A 237 -4.73 -11.60 16.12
N ARG A 238 -4.63 -12.81 15.55
CA ARG A 238 -5.28 -13.24 14.29
C ARG A 238 -5.16 -12.20 13.15
N PRO A 239 -3.95 -11.70 12.83
CA PRO A 239 -3.79 -10.63 11.83
C PRO A 239 -4.34 -11.02 10.45
N TYR A 240 -4.36 -12.31 10.11
CA TYR A 240 -4.96 -12.81 8.87
C TYR A 240 -6.47 -12.49 8.75
N ASN A 241 -7.23 -12.49 9.85
CA ASN A 241 -8.65 -12.12 9.82
C ASN A 241 -8.82 -10.64 9.51
N THR A 242 -8.06 -9.78 10.19
CA THR A 242 -8.12 -8.33 9.96
C THR A 242 -7.71 -7.96 8.54
N ILE A 243 -6.67 -8.60 7.99
CA ILE A 243 -6.25 -8.40 6.60
C ILE A 243 -7.35 -8.86 5.62
N LYS A 244 -7.96 -10.03 5.86
CA LYS A 244 -9.08 -10.53 5.04
C LYS A 244 -10.28 -9.58 5.07
N GLU A 245 -10.66 -9.08 6.25
CA GLU A 245 -11.78 -8.13 6.40
C GLU A 245 -11.51 -6.82 5.66
N LYS A 246 -10.29 -6.27 5.78
CA LYS A 246 -9.87 -5.07 5.03
C LYS A 246 -9.90 -5.33 3.52
N PHE A 247 -9.38 -6.47 3.07
CA PHE A 247 -9.39 -6.84 1.65
C PHE A 247 -10.82 -7.00 1.11
N TYR A 248 -11.69 -7.67 1.86
CA TYR A 248 -13.11 -7.81 1.51
C TYR A 248 -13.81 -6.45 1.41
N LYS A 249 -13.61 -5.57 2.40
CA LYS A 249 -14.18 -4.22 2.40
C LYS A 249 -13.72 -3.41 1.17
N ILE A 250 -12.43 -3.41 0.87
CA ILE A 250 -11.86 -2.72 -0.31
C ILE A 250 -12.47 -3.27 -1.60
N MET A 251 -12.57 -4.59 -1.72
CA MET A 251 -13.18 -5.23 -2.89
C MET A 251 -14.64 -4.83 -3.07
N ASN A 252 -15.43 -4.79 -2.00
CA ASN A 252 -16.84 -4.39 -2.07
C ASN A 252 -17.01 -2.91 -2.43
N GLU A 253 -16.18 -2.03 -1.88
CA GLU A 253 -16.24 -0.59 -2.15
C GLU A 253 -15.78 -0.24 -3.57
N ARG A 254 -14.71 -0.88 -4.05
CA ARG A 254 -14.06 -0.55 -5.33
C ARG A 254 -14.53 -1.42 -6.49
N MET A 255 -15.05 -2.62 -6.21
CA MET A 255 -15.57 -3.55 -7.21
C MET A 255 -16.98 -4.06 -6.82
N PRO A 256 -18.02 -3.19 -6.80
CA PRO A 256 -19.35 -3.55 -6.32
C PRO A 256 -19.99 -4.75 -7.02
N LYS A 257 -19.59 -5.04 -8.27
CA LYS A 257 -20.00 -6.25 -9.02
C LYS A 257 -19.66 -7.57 -8.30
N TYR A 258 -18.74 -7.54 -7.32
CA TYR A 258 -18.30 -8.69 -6.54
C TYR A 258 -18.77 -8.66 -5.09
N ALA A 259 -19.59 -7.67 -4.68
CA ALA A 259 -19.90 -7.42 -3.27
C ALA A 259 -20.58 -8.57 -2.52
N ASN A 260 -21.24 -9.46 -3.27
CA ASN A 260 -21.96 -10.62 -2.72
C ASN A 260 -21.17 -11.93 -2.87
N LEU A 261 -19.96 -11.89 -3.42
CA LEU A 261 -19.13 -13.09 -3.55
C LEU A 261 -18.44 -13.39 -2.22
N PRO A 262 -18.39 -14.67 -1.79
CA PRO A 262 -17.69 -15.02 -0.57
C PRO A 262 -16.18 -14.86 -0.76
N CYS A 263 -15.57 -13.99 0.04
CA CYS A 263 -14.12 -13.95 0.22
C CYS A 263 -13.71 -15.11 1.13
N GLN A 264 -12.86 -15.98 0.61
CA GLN A 264 -12.47 -17.22 1.26
C GLN A 264 -10.98 -17.21 1.57
N PHE A 265 -10.62 -17.99 2.59
CA PHE A 265 -9.27 -18.49 2.69
C PHE A 265 -9.21 -19.76 1.84
N SER A 266 -8.36 -19.80 0.82
CA SER A 266 -8.02 -21.06 0.16
C SER A 266 -6.78 -21.61 0.83
N MET A 267 -6.95 -22.69 1.57
CA MET A 267 -5.86 -23.41 2.20
C MET A 267 -5.42 -24.52 1.24
N PHE A 268 -4.25 -24.38 0.62
CA PHE A 268 -3.48 -25.57 0.28
C PHE A 268 -2.79 -25.96 1.60
N ASP A 269 -3.44 -26.85 2.36
CA ASP A 269 -2.99 -27.44 3.63
C ASP A 269 -2.77 -26.52 4.85
N VAL A 270 -3.82 -26.28 5.65
CA VAL A 270 -3.72 -25.69 7.00
C VAL A 270 -3.58 -26.73 8.11
N ALA A 271 -3.23 -27.95 7.75
CA ALA A 271 -2.74 -28.90 8.74
C ALA A 271 -1.35 -28.50 9.30
N ASN A 272 -0.63 -27.56 8.67
CA ASN A 272 0.77 -27.25 9.01
C ASN A 272 1.11 -25.76 9.20
N ALA A 273 0.21 -24.82 8.93
CA ALA A 273 0.47 -23.38 9.16
C ALA A 273 0.66 -22.99 10.65
N ILE A 274 0.37 -23.93 11.56
CA ILE A 274 0.60 -23.85 13.01
C ILE A 274 1.17 -25.21 13.47
N LYS A 275 2.35 -25.60 12.99
CA LYS A 275 3.11 -26.72 13.53
C LYS A 275 4.56 -26.34 13.74
#